data_AF-A0ABD1UVU2-F1
#
_entry.id   AF-A0ABD1UVU2-F1
#
_cell.length_a   1.000
_cell.length_b   1.000
_cell.length_c   1.000
_cell.angle_alpha   90.00
_cell.angle_beta   90.00
_cell.angle_gamma   90.00
#
_symmetry.space_group_name_H-M   'P 1'
#
loop_
_entity.id
_entity.type
_entity.pdbx_description
1 polymer ?
#
loop_
_entity_poly.entity_id
_entity_poly.type
_entity_poly.pdbx_seq_one_letter_code
_entity_poly.pdbx_strand_id
1 'polypeptide(L)'
;MDPIAGPRHQVNYSLRRPNYFAKKSKVPVGDWSLNPAEVDWLRSNSKIDHVLSSPDNRVMAALRSSKTPEKSSKTFILAVNLQVPGQDHHNAVFYFSSKVDEPINPTSLLYQFIHESDAFRDSRFKIVNKNVK
;
A
#
# COMPACT_ATOMS: atom_id res chain seq x y z
N MET A 1 3.04 34.22 3.87
CA MET A 1 2.26 33.49 4.89
C MET A 1 2.45 32.01 4.59
N ASP A 2 3.34 31.38 5.34
CA ASP A 2 3.56 29.93 5.23
C ASP A 2 2.35 29.20 5.82
N PRO A 3 1.81 28.16 5.17
CA PRO A 3 0.72 27.39 5.75
C PRO A 3 1.27 26.60 6.93
N ILE A 4 0.66 26.81 8.10
CA ILE A 4 0.95 26.12 9.35
C ILE A 4 0.77 24.61 9.09
N ALA A 5 1.88 23.90 8.95
CA ALA A 5 1.89 22.46 8.92
C ALA A 5 1.45 21.97 10.32
N GLY A 6 0.20 21.53 10.42
CA GLY A 6 -0.28 20.79 11.58
C GLY A 6 0.66 19.62 11.91
N PRO A 7 0.66 19.11 13.15
CA PRO A 7 1.63 18.12 13.59
C PRO A 7 1.53 16.90 12.68
N ARG A 8 2.51 16.73 11.78
CA ARG A 8 2.65 15.51 11.00
C ARG A 8 2.79 14.41 12.04
N HIS A 9 1.85 13.46 12.08
CA HIS A 9 2.01 12.23 12.86
C HIS A 9 3.24 11.49 12.31
N GLN A 10 4.42 11.87 12.79
CA GLN A 10 5.68 11.33 12.35
C GLN A 10 5.82 9.99 13.07
N VAL A 11 5.28 8.94 12.45
CA VAL A 11 5.51 7.60 12.94
C VAL A 11 7.00 7.32 12.73
N ASN A 12 7.76 7.35 13.82
CA ASN A 12 9.21 7.13 13.82
C ASN A 12 9.52 5.68 13.43
N TYR A 13 9.59 5.44 12.13
CA TYR A 13 10.12 4.23 11.50
C TYR A 13 11.49 4.52 10.89
N SER A 14 12.37 3.52 10.94
CA SER A 14 13.67 3.59 10.26
C SER A 14 13.92 2.36 9.42
N LEU A 15 14.29 2.58 8.16
CA LEU A 15 14.57 1.52 7.18
C LEU A 15 16.05 1.18 7.16
N ARG A 16 16.35 -0.07 6.83
CA ARG A 16 17.72 -0.56 6.66
C ARG A 16 18.33 0.09 5.42
N ARG A 17 19.52 0.68 5.55
CA ARG A 17 20.31 1.12 4.38
C ARG A 17 20.81 -0.09 3.57
N PRO A 18 21.20 0.08 2.29
CA PRO A 18 21.78 -1.01 1.49
C PRO A 18 22.96 -1.72 2.18
N ASN A 19 23.77 -0.99 2.96
CA ASN A 19 24.91 -1.53 3.70
C ASN A 19 24.59 -1.90 5.16
N TYR A 20 23.32 -2.16 5.50
CA TYR A 20 22.88 -2.45 6.86
C TYR A 20 23.61 -3.65 7.48
N PHE A 21 23.88 -4.71 6.72
CA PHE A 21 24.53 -5.89 7.31
C PHE A 21 25.96 -5.61 7.77
N ALA A 22 26.68 -4.72 7.09
CA ALA A 22 28.03 -4.30 7.45
C ALA A 22 28.03 -3.19 8.52
N LYS A 23 27.19 -2.16 8.36
CA LYS A 23 27.25 -0.93 9.19
C LYS A 23 26.15 -0.82 10.25
N LYS A 24 25.19 -1.74 10.27
CA LYS A 24 23.95 -1.72 11.09
C LYS A 24 23.18 -0.39 11.03
N SER A 25 23.34 0.37 9.95
CA SER A 25 22.82 1.74 9.84
C SER A 25 21.39 1.80 9.27
N LYS A 26 20.53 2.59 9.90
CA LYS A 26 19.15 2.84 9.47
C LYS A 26 18.95 4.32 9.11
N VAL A 27 17.94 4.60 8.30
CA VAL A 27 17.49 5.95 7.95
C VAL A 27 16.03 6.15 8.33
N PRO A 28 15.62 7.34 8.78
CA PRO A 28 14.20 7.65 8.94
C PRO A 28 13.46 7.42 7.62
N VAL A 29 12.22 6.94 7.71
CA VAL A 29 11.33 6.82 6.55
C VAL A 29 11.00 8.23 6.02
N GLY A 30 10.94 8.37 4.69
CA GLY A 30 10.47 9.60 4.03
C GLY A 30 8.95 9.70 3.98
N ASP A 31 8.43 10.52 3.08
CA ASP A 31 6.98 10.61 2.87
C ASP A 31 6.44 9.31 2.23
N TRP A 32 5.17 8.98 2.53
CA TRP A 32 4.50 7.82 1.95
C TRP A 32 3.99 8.12 0.53
N SER A 33 4.06 7.13 -0.36
CA SER A 33 3.60 7.29 -1.76
C SER A 33 2.13 6.92 -1.97
N LEU A 34 1.52 6.19 -1.04
CA LEU A 34 0.11 5.78 -1.09
C LEU A 34 -0.60 6.16 0.21
N ASN A 35 -1.87 6.53 0.11
CA ASN A 35 -2.72 6.84 1.26
C ASN A 35 -3.58 5.62 1.62
N PRO A 36 -3.84 5.36 2.90
CA PRO A 36 -4.81 4.36 3.31
C PRO A 36 -6.21 4.76 2.79
N ALA A 37 -6.93 3.78 2.25
CA ALA A 37 -8.26 3.98 1.66
C ALA A 37 -9.35 3.27 2.46
N GLU A 38 -9.18 1.97 2.75
CA GLU A 38 -10.17 1.16 3.48
C GLU A 38 -9.49 -0.06 4.12
N VAL A 39 -10.20 -0.71 5.05
CA VAL A 39 -9.81 -2.00 5.64
C VAL A 39 -11.02 -2.91 5.68
N ASP A 40 -10.88 -4.12 5.13
CA ASP A 40 -11.90 -5.17 5.23
C ASP A 40 -11.44 -6.30 6.17
N TRP A 41 -12.37 -6.83 6.95
CA TRP A 41 -12.22 -8.08 7.69
C TRP A 41 -13.15 -9.13 7.09
N LEU A 42 -12.60 -10.09 6.34
CA LEU A 42 -13.35 -11.09 5.60
C LEU A 42 -13.15 -12.48 6.18
N ARG A 43 -14.22 -13.28 6.18
CA ARG A 43 -14.20 -14.71 6.49
C ARG A 43 -14.64 -15.49 5.27
N SER A 44 -13.92 -16.55 4.95
CA SER A 44 -14.22 -17.43 3.82
C SER A 44 -13.91 -18.88 4.16
N ASN A 45 -14.57 -19.81 3.46
CA ASN A 45 -14.29 -21.25 3.57
C ASN A 45 -13.05 -21.68 2.75
N SER A 46 -12.41 -20.75 2.03
CA SER A 46 -11.28 -20.99 1.15
C SER A 46 -10.39 -19.75 1.03
N LYS A 47 -9.20 -19.90 0.45
CA LYS A 47 -8.26 -18.80 0.19
C LYS A 47 -8.88 -17.74 -0.73
N ILE A 48 -8.68 -16.46 -0.39
CA ILE A 48 -9.11 -15.34 -1.24
C ILE A 48 -7.90 -14.80 -1.98
N ASP A 49 -7.85 -15.09 -3.28
CA ASP A 49 -6.89 -14.50 -4.20
C ASP A 49 -7.56 -13.40 -5.04
N HIS A 50 -6.74 -12.50 -5.58
CA HIS A 50 -7.19 -11.43 -6.50
C HIS A 50 -8.35 -10.58 -5.94
N VAL A 51 -8.26 -10.18 -4.66
CA VAL A 51 -9.35 -9.48 -3.93
C VAL A 51 -9.92 -8.26 -4.66
N LEU A 52 -9.10 -7.53 -5.42
CA LEU A 52 -9.51 -6.37 -6.21
C LEU A 52 -10.31 -6.73 -7.46
N SER A 53 -10.15 -7.94 -7.99
CA SER A 53 -10.89 -8.43 -9.15
C SER A 53 -12.28 -8.95 -8.76
N SER A 54 -12.57 -9.09 -7.47
CA SER A 54 -13.89 -9.54 -7.00
C SER A 54 -14.99 -8.55 -7.43
N PRO A 55 -16.13 -9.04 -7.95
CA PRO A 55 -17.26 -8.18 -8.28
C PRO A 55 -17.83 -7.46 -7.04
N ASP A 56 -17.71 -8.09 -5.87
CA ASP A 56 -18.23 -7.57 -4.59
C ASP A 56 -17.22 -6.65 -3.88
N ASN A 57 -16.07 -6.36 -4.50
CA ASN A 57 -15.07 -5.48 -3.90
C ASN A 57 -15.60 -4.03 -3.83
N ARG A 58 -15.87 -3.56 -2.60
CA ARG A 58 -16.49 -2.25 -2.34
C ARG A 58 -15.60 -1.08 -2.76
N VAL A 59 -14.29 -1.17 -2.54
CA VAL A 59 -13.31 -0.15 -2.95
C VAL A 59 -13.35 0.02 -4.48
N MET A 60 -13.32 -1.09 -5.21
CA MET A 60 -13.35 -1.05 -6.67
C MET A 60 -14.73 -0.64 -7.21
N ALA A 61 -15.83 -1.04 -6.56
CA ALA A 61 -17.17 -0.57 -6.90
C ALA A 61 -17.31 0.95 -6.71
N ALA A 62 -16.78 1.50 -5.60
CA ALA A 62 -16.73 2.93 -5.36
C ALA A 62 -15.86 3.66 -6.40
N LEU A 63 -14.71 3.10 -6.76
CA LEU A 63 -13.83 3.67 -7.78
C LEU A 63 -14.51 3.72 -9.16
N ARG A 64 -15.23 2.66 -9.54
CA ARG A 64 -15.97 2.58 -10.81
C ARG A 64 -17.20 3.48 -10.85
N SER A 65 -17.88 3.67 -9.72
CA SER A 65 -19.07 4.53 -9.62
C SER A 65 -18.76 6.02 -9.36
N SER A 66 -17.47 6.38 -9.31
CA SER A 66 -17.03 7.76 -9.11
C SER A 66 -17.57 8.69 -10.20
N LYS A 67 -18.09 9.85 -9.77
CA LYS A 67 -18.60 10.92 -10.65
C LYS A 67 -17.50 11.60 -11.48
N THR A 68 -16.24 11.23 -11.28
CA THR A 68 -15.09 11.77 -12.00
C THR A 68 -14.28 10.64 -12.65
N PRO A 69 -14.74 10.09 -13.79
CA PRO A 69 -14.16 8.89 -14.42
C PRO A 69 -12.70 9.05 -14.84
N GLU A 70 -12.30 10.25 -15.28
CA GLU A 70 -10.92 10.54 -15.65
C GLU A 70 -9.95 10.52 -14.45
N LYS A 71 -10.49 10.78 -13.25
CA LYS A 71 -9.71 10.78 -12.01
C LYS A 71 -9.60 9.38 -11.44
N SER A 72 -10.68 8.59 -11.53
CA SER A 72 -10.67 7.19 -11.13
C SER A 72 -9.79 6.33 -12.03
N SER A 73 -9.72 6.62 -13.34
CA SER A 73 -8.85 5.89 -14.27
C SER A 73 -7.35 6.08 -14.01
N LYS A 74 -6.96 7.19 -13.39
CA LYS A 74 -5.56 7.50 -13.03
C LYS A 74 -5.18 7.05 -11.61
N THR A 75 -6.14 6.53 -10.86
CA THR A 75 -5.91 6.10 -9.48
C THR A 75 -5.34 4.68 -9.47
N PHE A 76 -4.17 4.50 -8.87
CA PHE A 76 -3.62 3.18 -8.58
C PHE A 76 -4.10 2.69 -7.21
N ILE A 77 -4.61 1.46 -7.14
CA ILE A 77 -5.03 0.81 -5.89
C ILE A 77 -4.14 -0.40 -5.61
N LEU A 78 -3.62 -0.48 -4.39
CA LEU A 78 -2.90 -1.64 -3.86
C LEU A 78 -3.72 -2.24 -2.71
N ALA A 79 -3.98 -3.53 -2.78
CA ALA A 79 -4.54 -4.30 -1.67
C ALA A 79 -3.50 -5.24 -1.09
N VAL A 80 -3.31 -5.20 0.23
CA VAL A 80 -2.48 -6.16 0.97
C VAL A 80 -3.40 -7.04 1.80
N ASN A 81 -3.56 -8.31 1.41
CA ASN A 81 -4.36 -9.28 2.15
C ASN A 81 -3.45 -10.08 3.11
N LEU A 82 -3.60 -9.85 4.42
CA LEU A 82 -3.01 -10.73 5.44
C LEU A 82 -4.00 -11.86 5.71
N GLN A 83 -3.70 -13.03 5.15
CA GLN A 83 -4.54 -14.21 5.27
C GLN A 83 -4.00 -15.19 6.30
N VAL A 84 -4.86 -15.59 7.25
CA VAL A 84 -4.60 -16.66 8.21
C VAL A 84 -5.45 -17.88 7.81
N PRO A 85 -4.84 -19.00 7.40
CA PRO A 85 -5.56 -20.24 7.11
C PRO A 85 -6.10 -20.89 8.40
N GLY A 86 -7.21 -21.60 8.28
CA GLY A 86 -7.89 -22.28 9.40
C GLY A 86 -9.08 -23.10 8.91
N GLN A 87 -9.96 -23.53 9.83
CA GLN A 87 -11.26 -24.12 9.45
C GLN A 87 -12.05 -23.15 8.57
N ASP A 88 -12.01 -21.87 8.95
CA ASP A 88 -12.33 -20.76 8.08
C ASP A 88 -11.08 -19.91 7.89
N HIS A 89 -10.92 -19.38 6.70
CA HIS A 89 -9.88 -18.43 6.36
C HIS A 89 -10.29 -17.04 6.84
N HIS A 90 -9.42 -16.41 7.62
CA HIS A 90 -9.57 -15.03 8.04
C HIS A 90 -8.64 -14.13 7.22
N ASN A 91 -9.17 -13.03 6.71
CA ASN A 91 -8.46 -12.11 5.83
C ASN A 91 -8.58 -10.69 6.37
N ALA A 92 -7.45 -10.05 6.64
CA ALA A 92 -7.38 -8.62 6.90
C ALA A 92 -6.83 -7.94 5.65
N VAL A 93 -7.70 -7.26 4.90
CA VAL A 93 -7.35 -6.62 3.63
C VAL A 93 -7.19 -5.13 3.85
N PHE A 94 -5.98 -4.62 3.59
CA PHE A 94 -5.66 -3.20 3.69
C PHE A 94 -5.56 -2.61 2.30
N TYR A 95 -6.38 -1.61 2.00
CA TYR A 95 -6.40 -0.93 0.71
C TYR A 95 -5.67 0.40 0.81
N PHE A 96 -4.83 0.67 -0.19
CA PHE A 96 -4.09 1.92 -0.34
C PHE A 96 -4.30 2.47 -1.74
N SER A 97 -4.40 3.80 -1.86
CA SER A 97 -4.57 4.48 -3.13
C SER A 97 -3.46 5.49 -3.39
N SER A 98 -3.08 5.67 -4.65
CA SER A 98 -2.36 6.88 -5.04
C SER A 98 -3.24 8.09 -4.77
N LYS A 99 -2.62 9.26 -4.60
CA LYS A 99 -3.40 10.50 -4.55
C LYS A 99 -4.20 10.66 -5.83
N VAL A 100 -5.45 11.09 -5.66
CA VAL A 100 -6.33 11.43 -6.78
C VAL A 100 -5.75 12.67 -7.46
N ASP A 101 -5.74 12.69 -8.79
CA ASP A 101 -5.29 13.80 -9.64
C ASP A 101 -3.78 14.12 -9.64
N GLU A 102 -2.95 13.41 -8.90
CA GLU A 102 -1.49 13.55 -8.98
C GLU A 102 -0.89 12.37 -9.78
N PRO A 103 -0.16 12.63 -10.89
CA PRO A 103 0.51 11.57 -11.61
C PRO A 103 1.63 10.97 -10.76
N ILE A 104 1.76 9.64 -10.80
CA ILE A 104 2.84 8.94 -10.12
C ILE A 104 4.16 9.34 -10.78
N ASN A 105 5.11 9.88 -10.00
CA ASN A 105 6.41 10.33 -10.50
C ASN A 105 7.14 9.17 -11.21
N PRO A 106 7.49 9.30 -12.51
CA PRO A 106 8.16 8.25 -13.29
C PRO A 106 9.50 7.76 -12.73
N THR A 107 10.17 8.59 -11.93
CA THR A 107 11.45 8.26 -11.29
C THR A 107 11.31 7.62 -9.91
N SER A 108 10.07 7.48 -9.41
CA SER A 108 9.81 6.92 -8.07
C SER A 108 9.85 5.39 -8.05
N LEU A 109 10.17 4.83 -6.86
CA LEU A 109 10.08 3.39 -6.62
C LEU A 109 8.65 2.85 -6.80
N LEU A 110 7.62 3.65 -6.52
CA LEU A 110 6.23 3.25 -6.75
C LEU A 110 5.95 3.09 -8.25
N TYR A 111 6.42 4.02 -9.09
CA TYR A 111 6.27 3.89 -10.54
C TYR A 111 6.96 2.64 -11.06
N GLN A 112 8.20 2.38 -10.62
CA GLN A 112 8.92 1.16 -10.96
C GLN A 112 8.16 -0.08 -10.46
N PHE A 113 7.67 -0.08 -9.22
CA PHE A 113 6.88 -1.19 -8.69
C PHE A 113 5.63 -1.50 -9.55
N ILE A 114 4.96 -0.48 -10.09
CA ILE A 114 3.78 -0.65 -10.93
C ILE A 114 4.15 -1.21 -12.31
N HIS A 115 5.20 -0.70 -12.94
CA HIS A 115 5.48 -0.97 -14.36
C HIS A 115 6.54 -2.05 -14.62
N GLU A 116 7.34 -2.42 -13.61
CA GLU A 116 8.39 -3.43 -13.74
C GLU A 116 7.86 -4.87 -13.56
N SER A 117 8.77 -5.84 -13.70
CA SER A 117 8.49 -7.27 -13.56
C SER A 117 8.18 -7.72 -12.12
N ASP A 118 7.56 -8.90 -11.99
CA ASP A 118 7.37 -9.55 -10.68
C ASP A 118 8.71 -9.81 -9.96
N ALA A 119 9.77 -10.15 -10.69
CA ALA A 119 11.10 -10.32 -10.11
C ALA A 119 11.59 -9.03 -9.41
N PHE A 120 11.31 -7.86 -10.00
CA PHE A 120 11.58 -6.58 -9.36
C PHE A 120 10.74 -6.41 -8.08
N ARG A 121 9.42 -6.65 -8.17
CA ARG A 121 8.49 -6.54 -7.03
C ARG A 121 8.91 -7.43 -5.86
N ASP A 122 9.24 -8.70 -6.12
CA ASP A 122 9.69 -9.68 -5.12
C ASP A 122 11.00 -9.26 -4.44
N SER A 123 11.91 -8.67 -5.21
CA SER A 123 13.19 -8.17 -4.68
C SER A 123 13.04 -6.93 -3.80
N ARG A 124 12.07 -6.05 -4.10
CA ARG A 124 11.95 -4.71 -3.49
C ARG A 124 10.85 -4.57 -2.45
N PHE A 125 9.72 -5.27 -2.61
CA PHE A 125 8.59 -5.15 -1.69
C PHE A 125 8.90 -5.86 -0.38
N LYS A 126 8.80 -5.13 0.73
CA LYS A 126 9.06 -5.62 2.09
C LYS A 126 8.09 -4.98 3.07
N ILE A 127 7.53 -5.79 3.96
CA ILE A 127 6.76 -5.33 5.12
C ILE A 127 7.75 -5.08 6.27
N VAL A 128 7.68 -3.90 6.89
CA VAL A 128 8.55 -3.52 8.01
C VAL A 128 7.71 -3.36 9.26
N ASN A 129 7.94 -4.24 10.23
CA ASN A 129 7.33 -4.14 11.55
C ASN A 129 8.24 -3.38 12.52
N LYS A 130 7.65 -2.57 13.39
CA LYS A 130 8.33 -2.01 14.55
C LYS A 130 8.05 -2.92 15.74
N ASN A 131 9.06 -3.70 16.13
CA ASN A 131 9.02 -4.39 17.41
C ASN A 131 9.27 -3.32 18.48
N VAL A 132 8.21 -2.91 19.18
CA VAL A 132 8.35 -2.14 20.41
C VAL A 132 8.81 -3.14 21.48
N LYS A 133 9.99 -2.91 22.05
CA LYS A 133 10.45 -3.64 23.23
C LYS A 133 9.98 -2.91 24.47
#